data_AF-A0A950LYJ0-F1
#
_entry.id   AF-A0A950LYJ0-F1
#
_cell.length_a   1.000
_cell.length_b   1.000
_cell.length_c   1.000
_cell.angle_alpha   90.00
_cell.angle_beta   90.00
_cell.angle_gamma   90.00
#
_symmetry.space_group_name_H-M   'P 1'
#
loop_
_entity.id
_entity.type
_entity.pdbx_description
1 polymer ?
#
loop_
_entity_poly.entity_id
_entity_poly.type
_entity_poly.pdbx_seq_one_letter_code
_entity_poly.pdbx_strand_id
1 'polypeptide(L)'
;MDGFMLQKVSALLALLAMFASPTMGFDSYWHAQCIQRVGEQFGFAEDAWKVMQLGNFSPDFFGPVADYASKGLKGSELDLLNQYQARNPQVRGAAVFLHFDNLNNDFKRNSDFDFLFTHLLQSTQHLLAGFNNLKVDERTRRALTLVTLGASLHSVQDFYSHSDWIHNDFDKTDVKTVRLPTGGVRAPTWFEFRTKHNEPDKWPFRVQSGIYPPPPKVPNTHTHMNHDNSRLTYAEAENGAPVHSQAAFHNAGPVPARGDDASNFAHQQLAVNTAVAASLEWVKKVEEDSEARKAIDSVKLWNFKNDAHLAKELQAGILTEKTLSCASGKWDGDDPPGERGLLCRSVLAGEVSSSEKGNTSELQSALTGLAANLLVPMALKFTGMFWDIHGQYHLLEGLVQGIGLNSGHYAFNK
;
A
#
# COMPACT_ATOMS: atom_id res chain seq x y z
N MET A 1 -1.40 -20.23 28.10
CA MET A 1 -2.02 -19.09 27.38
C MET A 1 -2.53 -19.62 26.06
N ASP A 2 -3.82 -19.45 25.78
CA ASP A 2 -4.41 -19.88 24.50
C ASP A 2 -3.71 -19.19 23.33
N GLY A 3 -3.55 -19.90 22.20
CA GLY A 3 -2.85 -19.39 21.02
C GLY A 3 -3.38 -18.05 20.49
N PHE A 4 -4.66 -17.78 20.75
CA PHE A 4 -5.37 -16.53 20.44
C PHE A 4 -4.91 -15.33 21.29
N MET A 5 -4.54 -15.54 22.54
CA MET A 5 -3.97 -14.49 23.41
C MET A 5 -2.53 -14.14 23.00
N LEU A 6 -1.76 -15.11 22.49
CA LEU A 6 -0.40 -14.84 22.01
C LEU A 6 -0.38 -13.92 20.79
N GLN A 7 -1.25 -14.15 19.80
CA GLN A 7 -1.34 -13.32 18.58
C GLN A 7 -1.65 -11.84 18.88
N LYS A 8 -2.57 -11.58 19.82
CA LYS A 8 -2.98 -10.23 20.21
C LYS A 8 -1.85 -9.45 20.90
N VAL A 9 -1.02 -10.14 21.68
CA VAL A 9 0.13 -9.52 22.36
C VAL A 9 1.25 -9.27 21.35
N SER A 10 1.55 -10.20 20.43
CA SER A 10 2.57 -9.99 19.38
C SER A 10 2.25 -8.82 18.45
N ALA A 11 1.00 -8.66 18.03
CA ALA A 11 0.58 -7.53 17.19
C ALA A 11 0.70 -6.19 17.92
N LEU A 12 0.34 -6.15 19.21
CA LEU A 12 0.49 -4.98 20.07
C LEU A 12 1.95 -4.54 20.21
N LEU A 13 2.85 -5.51 20.37
CA LEU A 13 4.28 -5.25 20.49
C LEU A 13 4.90 -4.84 19.15
N ALA A 14 4.46 -5.46 18.05
CA ALA A 14 4.84 -5.02 16.71
C ALA A 14 4.56 -3.51 16.54
N LEU A 15 3.34 -3.12 16.89
CA LEU A 15 2.89 -1.74 16.86
C LEU A 15 3.68 -0.82 17.78
N LEU A 16 3.95 -1.20 19.04
CA LEU A 16 4.74 -0.40 19.98
C LEU A 16 6.16 -0.10 19.49
N ALA A 17 6.81 -1.01 18.77
CA ALA A 17 8.12 -0.75 18.17
C ALA A 17 8.09 0.07 16.88
N MET A 18 6.94 0.16 16.19
CA MET A 18 6.78 1.05 15.04
C MET A 18 6.78 2.53 15.45
N PHE A 19 6.33 2.86 16.66
CA PHE A 19 6.39 4.24 17.20
C PHE A 19 7.81 4.71 17.54
N ALA A 20 8.83 3.84 17.49
CA ALA A 20 10.16 4.13 18.05
C ALA A 20 11.21 4.62 17.04
N SER A 21 10.94 4.65 15.72
CA SER A 21 11.87 5.29 14.78
C SER A 21 11.20 5.65 13.43
N PRO A 22 11.73 6.60 12.64
CA PRO A 22 11.03 7.22 11.53
C PRO A 22 11.58 6.85 10.13
N THR A 23 11.84 5.57 9.78
CA THR A 23 12.68 5.23 8.61
C THR A 23 12.05 4.49 7.42
N MET A 24 10.73 4.37 7.23
CA MET A 24 10.16 3.83 5.95
C MET A 24 8.99 4.60 5.32
N GLY A 25 9.12 4.95 4.03
CA GLY A 25 8.08 5.65 3.26
C GLY A 25 6.99 4.67 2.82
N PHE A 26 5.75 4.95 3.20
CA PHE A 26 4.55 4.30 2.69
C PHE A 26 3.51 5.41 2.55
N ASP A 27 2.62 5.38 1.56
CA ASP A 27 1.58 6.41 1.44
C ASP A 27 0.18 5.78 1.42
N SER A 28 -0.36 5.54 2.62
CA SER A 28 -1.68 4.90 2.75
C SER A 28 -2.81 5.84 2.32
N TYR A 29 -2.59 7.15 2.23
CA TYR A 29 -3.59 8.10 1.75
C TYR A 29 -3.81 8.02 0.26
N TRP A 30 -2.75 8.04 -0.56
CA TRP A 30 -2.89 7.89 -2.00
C TRP A 30 -3.41 6.50 -2.37
N HIS A 31 -2.95 5.47 -1.68
CA HIS A 31 -3.48 4.11 -1.78
C HIS A 31 -4.98 4.05 -1.45
N ALA A 32 -5.39 4.58 -0.28
CA ALA A 32 -6.79 4.64 0.11
C ALA A 32 -7.65 5.47 -0.87
N GLN A 33 -7.11 6.55 -1.44
CA GLN A 33 -7.79 7.30 -2.51
C GLN A 33 -8.01 6.45 -3.76
N CYS A 34 -6.98 5.73 -4.21
CA CYS A 34 -7.11 4.83 -5.36
C CYS A 34 -8.21 3.79 -5.11
N ILE A 35 -8.25 3.20 -3.91
CA ILE A 35 -9.26 2.24 -3.49
C ILE A 35 -10.66 2.86 -3.45
N GLN A 36 -10.81 4.05 -2.88
CA GLN A 36 -12.09 4.77 -2.88
C GLN A 36 -12.58 5.02 -4.31
N ARG A 37 -11.70 5.47 -5.22
CA ARG A 37 -12.05 5.71 -6.64
C ARG A 37 -12.49 4.43 -7.35
N VAL A 38 -11.84 3.30 -7.08
CA VAL A 38 -12.30 1.98 -7.54
C VAL A 38 -13.69 1.68 -6.98
N GLY A 39 -13.88 1.88 -5.68
CA GLY A 39 -15.17 1.67 -5.01
C GLY A 39 -16.30 2.46 -5.68
N GLU A 40 -16.10 3.76 -5.88
CA GLU A 40 -17.04 4.67 -6.53
C GLU A 40 -17.34 4.26 -7.99
N GLN A 41 -16.30 3.96 -8.78
CA GLN A 41 -16.43 3.66 -10.21
C GLN A 41 -17.16 2.34 -10.49
N PHE A 42 -16.98 1.35 -9.62
CA PHE A 42 -17.54 -0.01 -9.79
C PHE A 42 -18.77 -0.28 -8.92
N GLY A 43 -19.25 0.72 -8.17
CA GLY A 43 -20.49 0.63 -7.39
C GLY A 43 -20.35 -0.20 -6.11
N PHE A 44 -19.17 -0.23 -5.49
CA PHE A 44 -19.01 -0.80 -4.16
C PHE A 44 -19.64 0.11 -3.11
N ALA A 45 -20.35 -0.49 -2.16
CA ALA A 45 -20.80 0.18 -0.95
C ALA A 45 -19.60 0.63 -0.10
N GLU A 46 -19.84 1.61 0.78
CA GLU A 46 -18.78 2.24 1.56
C GLU A 46 -17.97 1.24 2.41
N ASP A 47 -18.67 0.36 3.12
CA ASP A 47 -18.02 -0.65 3.93
C ASP A 47 -17.22 -1.64 3.07
N ALA A 48 -17.72 -2.00 1.88
CA ALA A 48 -17.04 -2.92 0.98
C ALA A 48 -15.71 -2.36 0.47
N TRP A 49 -15.67 -1.10 -0.02
CA TRP A 49 -14.40 -0.53 -0.46
C TRP A 49 -13.46 -0.22 0.71
N LYS A 50 -13.96 0.01 1.93
CA LYS A 50 -13.12 0.11 3.13
C LYS A 50 -12.51 -1.24 3.54
N VAL A 51 -13.20 -2.35 3.37
CA VAL A 51 -12.56 -3.68 3.55
C VAL A 51 -11.49 -3.91 2.48
N MET A 52 -11.74 -3.49 1.24
CA MET A 52 -10.74 -3.52 0.17
C MET A 52 -9.54 -2.62 0.51
N GLN A 53 -9.74 -1.49 1.19
CA GLN A 53 -8.67 -0.62 1.70
C GLN A 53 -7.80 -1.36 2.73
N LEU A 54 -8.41 -2.06 3.68
CA LEU A 54 -7.64 -2.87 4.64
C LEU A 54 -6.81 -3.94 3.93
N GLY A 55 -7.36 -4.60 2.90
CA GLY A 55 -6.60 -5.57 2.10
C GLY A 55 -5.46 -4.95 1.30
N ASN A 56 -5.65 -3.72 0.82
CA ASN A 56 -4.61 -2.95 0.16
C ASN A 56 -3.48 -2.54 1.10
N PHE A 57 -3.77 -2.35 2.39
CA PHE A 57 -2.75 -2.11 3.41
C PHE A 57 -2.02 -3.40 3.86
N SER A 58 -2.53 -4.59 3.52
CA SER A 58 -1.95 -5.84 4.00
C SER A 58 -0.48 -6.09 3.59
N PRO A 59 -0.05 -5.82 2.34
CA PRO A 59 1.36 -5.98 1.97
C PRO A 59 2.30 -5.13 2.84
N ASP A 60 1.96 -3.85 3.07
CA ASP A 60 2.72 -2.97 3.95
C ASP A 60 2.76 -3.53 5.38
N PHE A 61 1.60 -3.93 5.91
CA PHE A 61 1.47 -4.42 7.28
C PHE A 61 2.30 -5.69 7.53
N PHE A 62 2.23 -6.67 6.61
CA PHE A 62 2.89 -7.97 6.77
C PHE A 62 4.35 -7.99 6.30
N GLY A 63 4.76 -7.04 5.46
CA GLY A 63 6.13 -6.91 5.02
C GLY A 63 6.89 -5.90 5.88
N PRO A 64 7.11 -4.69 5.37
CA PRO A 64 8.07 -3.76 5.94
C PRO A 64 7.74 -3.33 7.38
N VAL A 65 6.46 -3.15 7.69
CA VAL A 65 5.97 -2.77 9.02
C VAL A 65 6.39 -3.80 10.07
N ALA A 66 6.20 -5.11 9.80
CA ALA A 66 6.62 -6.19 10.69
C ALA A 66 8.15 -6.27 10.87
N ASP A 67 8.93 -6.14 9.79
CA ASP A 67 10.40 -6.18 9.80
C ASP A 67 10.99 -5.16 10.76
N TYR A 68 10.40 -3.99 10.75
CA TYR A 68 10.89 -2.87 11.50
C TYR A 68 10.62 -2.98 12.99
N ALA A 69 9.41 -3.40 13.35
CA ALA A 69 9.05 -3.63 14.73
C ALA A 69 10.03 -4.57 15.44
N SER A 70 10.58 -5.56 14.74
CA SER A 70 11.59 -6.48 15.29
C SER A 70 12.92 -5.82 15.68
N LYS A 71 13.25 -4.65 15.11
CA LYS A 71 14.50 -3.93 15.41
C LYS A 71 14.38 -3.04 16.65
N GLY A 72 13.16 -2.60 16.99
CA GLY A 72 12.89 -1.74 18.15
C GLY A 72 12.53 -2.49 19.44
N LEU A 73 12.12 -3.76 19.34
CA LEU A 73 11.70 -4.56 20.50
C LEU A 73 12.88 -5.20 21.25
N LYS A 74 12.69 -5.44 22.56
CA LYS A 74 13.63 -6.18 23.42
C LYS A 74 12.89 -7.20 24.28
N GLY A 75 13.58 -8.26 24.70
CA GLY A 75 13.06 -9.24 25.66
C GLY A 75 11.84 -10.01 25.15
N SER A 76 10.88 -10.29 26.05
CA SER A 76 9.68 -11.09 25.76
C SER A 76 8.83 -10.54 24.63
N GLU A 77 8.96 -9.25 24.35
CA GLU A 77 8.19 -8.59 23.32
C GLU A 77 8.70 -8.92 21.92
N LEU A 78 10.03 -8.90 21.78
CA LEU A 78 10.73 -9.36 20.59
C LEU A 78 10.51 -10.86 20.39
N ASP A 79 10.50 -11.66 21.45
CA ASP A 79 10.23 -13.10 21.37
C ASP A 79 8.82 -13.40 20.85
N LEU A 80 7.82 -12.60 21.24
CA LEU A 80 6.44 -12.75 20.78
C LEU A 80 6.27 -12.31 19.32
N LEU A 81 6.90 -11.20 18.92
CA LEU A 81 6.92 -10.79 17.52
C LEU A 81 7.65 -11.83 16.66
N ASN A 82 8.82 -12.30 17.10
CA ASN A 82 9.59 -13.33 16.41
C ASN A 82 8.80 -14.64 16.31
N GLN A 83 8.05 -15.04 17.34
CA GLN A 83 7.16 -16.21 17.27
C GLN A 83 6.02 -16.01 16.27
N TYR A 84 5.45 -14.81 16.18
CA TYR A 84 4.41 -14.51 15.21
C TYR A 84 4.97 -14.49 13.77
N GLN A 85 6.14 -13.86 13.57
CA GLN A 85 6.84 -13.82 12.29
C GLN A 85 7.32 -15.21 11.86
N ALA A 86 7.87 -16.00 12.78
CA ALA A 86 8.29 -17.38 12.52
C ALA A 86 7.12 -18.32 12.22
N ARG A 87 5.88 -17.95 12.60
CA ARG A 87 4.67 -18.68 12.24
C ARG A 87 4.11 -18.29 10.87
N ASN A 88 4.53 -17.15 10.29
CA ASN A 88 4.05 -16.66 9.00
C ASN A 88 5.20 -16.21 8.06
N PRO A 89 6.32 -16.95 7.95
CA PRO A 89 7.45 -16.51 7.12
C PRO A 89 7.08 -16.46 5.63
N GLN A 90 6.12 -17.29 5.19
CA GLN A 90 5.63 -17.29 3.81
C GLN A 90 4.81 -16.03 3.49
N VAL A 91 3.90 -15.61 4.39
CA VAL A 91 3.09 -14.39 4.23
C VAL A 91 4.00 -13.16 4.11
N ARG A 92 5.04 -13.07 4.95
CA ARG A 92 6.02 -11.96 4.91
C ARG A 92 6.84 -11.98 3.62
N GLY A 93 7.36 -13.15 3.24
CA GLY A 93 8.08 -13.30 1.97
C GLY A 93 7.22 -12.88 0.78
N ALA A 94 5.94 -13.25 0.80
CA ALA A 94 4.97 -12.86 -0.21
C ALA A 94 4.68 -11.35 -0.21
N ALA A 95 4.49 -10.75 0.96
CA ALA A 95 4.25 -9.31 1.08
C ALA A 95 5.37 -8.50 0.41
N VAL A 96 6.64 -8.87 0.60
CA VAL A 96 7.79 -8.17 -0.04
C VAL A 96 7.70 -8.15 -1.57
N PHE A 97 7.26 -9.24 -2.19
CA PHE A 97 7.13 -9.30 -3.66
C PHE A 97 5.99 -8.44 -4.22
N LEU A 98 5.07 -7.98 -3.37
CA LEU A 98 3.94 -7.16 -3.78
C LEU A 98 4.26 -5.66 -3.87
N HIS A 99 5.45 -5.20 -3.44
CA HIS A 99 5.78 -3.75 -3.46
C HIS A 99 6.44 -3.28 -4.77
N PHE A 100 6.87 -4.19 -5.67
CA PHE A 100 7.52 -3.83 -6.94
C PHE A 100 8.83 -3.01 -6.85
N ASP A 101 9.44 -2.93 -5.66
CA ASP A 101 10.60 -2.09 -5.33
C ASP A 101 11.93 -2.47 -5.99
N ASN A 102 12.03 -3.62 -6.67
CA ASN A 102 13.27 -4.12 -7.31
C ASN A 102 14.58 -3.92 -6.52
N LEU A 103 14.52 -4.00 -5.18
CA LEU A 103 15.66 -3.62 -4.32
C LEU A 103 16.90 -4.49 -4.57
N ASN A 104 16.69 -5.70 -5.09
CA ASN A 104 17.74 -6.65 -5.46
C ASN A 104 18.21 -6.55 -6.92
N ASN A 105 17.68 -5.60 -7.70
CA ASN A 105 17.98 -5.43 -9.13
C ASN A 105 17.69 -6.72 -9.95
N ASP A 106 16.59 -7.38 -9.61
CA ASP A 106 16.09 -8.58 -10.27
C ASP A 106 15.39 -8.23 -11.61
N PHE A 107 14.80 -7.03 -11.73
CA PHE A 107 14.16 -6.55 -12.96
C PHE A 107 15.18 -5.86 -13.88
N LYS A 108 15.54 -6.54 -14.97
CA LYS A 108 16.54 -6.05 -15.92
C LYS A 108 15.94 -5.65 -17.25
N ARG A 109 14.69 -6.02 -17.51
CA ARG A 109 14.00 -5.77 -18.79
C ARG A 109 12.51 -5.53 -18.56
N ASN A 110 11.86 -4.89 -19.52
CA ASN A 110 10.42 -4.65 -19.47
C ASN A 110 9.63 -5.97 -19.41
N SER A 111 10.13 -7.05 -20.03
CA SER A 111 9.52 -8.39 -19.91
C SER A 111 9.54 -8.97 -18.50
N ASP A 112 10.42 -8.49 -17.60
CA ASP A 112 10.42 -8.93 -16.20
C ASP A 112 9.24 -8.27 -15.46
N PHE A 113 8.95 -6.99 -15.72
CA PHE A 113 7.74 -6.32 -15.23
C PHE A 113 6.45 -6.91 -15.86
N ASP A 114 6.45 -7.22 -17.16
CA ASP A 114 5.29 -7.83 -17.83
C ASP A 114 4.95 -9.20 -17.23
N PHE A 115 5.98 -9.97 -16.88
CA PHE A 115 5.84 -11.24 -16.17
C PHE A 115 5.11 -11.05 -14.85
N LEU A 116 5.50 -10.05 -14.05
CA LEU A 116 4.85 -9.75 -12.77
C LEU A 116 3.39 -9.32 -12.93
N PHE A 117 3.12 -8.36 -13.82
CA PHE A 117 1.75 -7.90 -14.08
C PHE A 117 0.86 -9.05 -14.56
N THR A 118 1.38 -9.90 -15.44
CA THR A 118 0.63 -11.05 -15.98
C THR A 118 0.37 -12.11 -14.92
N HIS A 119 1.37 -12.50 -14.13
CA HIS A 119 1.21 -13.51 -13.08
C HIS A 119 0.34 -13.01 -11.94
N LEU A 120 0.51 -11.75 -11.51
CA LEU A 120 -0.34 -11.16 -10.49
C LEU A 120 -1.80 -11.13 -10.95
N LEU A 121 -2.06 -10.80 -12.23
CA LEU A 121 -3.42 -10.77 -12.77
C LEU A 121 -4.03 -12.18 -12.77
N GLN A 122 -3.28 -13.16 -13.28
CA GLN A 122 -3.71 -14.56 -13.32
C GLN A 122 -3.98 -15.12 -11.92
N SER A 123 -3.07 -14.90 -10.97
CA SER A 123 -3.23 -15.33 -9.58
C SER A 123 -4.42 -14.66 -8.90
N THR A 124 -4.63 -13.36 -9.15
CA THR A 124 -5.80 -12.62 -8.64
C THR A 124 -7.09 -13.21 -9.19
N GLN A 125 -7.19 -13.41 -10.51
CA GLN A 125 -8.36 -14.02 -11.15
C GLN A 125 -8.61 -15.44 -10.60
N HIS A 126 -7.57 -16.26 -10.50
CA HIS A 126 -7.65 -17.63 -10.02
C HIS A 126 -8.15 -17.72 -8.57
N LEU A 127 -7.60 -16.89 -7.66
CA LEU A 127 -8.03 -16.86 -6.26
C LEU A 127 -9.49 -16.44 -6.14
N LEU A 128 -9.88 -15.34 -6.79
CA LEU A 128 -11.25 -14.83 -6.73
C LEU A 128 -12.26 -15.84 -7.32
N ALA A 129 -11.94 -16.45 -8.46
CA ALA A 129 -12.73 -17.53 -9.03
C ALA A 129 -12.84 -18.74 -8.08
N GLY A 130 -11.75 -19.09 -7.42
CA GLY A 130 -11.69 -20.19 -6.45
C GLY A 130 -12.61 -19.99 -5.24
N PHE A 131 -12.75 -18.75 -4.76
CA PHE A 131 -13.59 -18.46 -3.59
C PHE A 131 -15.07 -18.76 -3.79
N ASN A 132 -15.58 -18.75 -5.03
CA ASN A 132 -16.96 -19.16 -5.33
C ASN A 132 -17.24 -20.61 -4.90
N ASN A 133 -16.22 -21.47 -4.98
CA ASN A 133 -16.30 -22.91 -4.69
C ASN A 133 -15.78 -23.27 -3.29
N LEU A 134 -15.20 -22.30 -2.57
CA LEU A 134 -14.63 -22.52 -1.26
C LEU A 134 -15.75 -22.75 -0.21
N LYS A 135 -15.61 -23.83 0.56
CA LYS A 135 -16.55 -24.21 1.63
C LYS A 135 -16.29 -23.39 2.90
N VAL A 136 -16.70 -22.13 2.86
CA VAL A 136 -16.69 -21.18 3.98
C VAL A 136 -18.04 -20.48 4.07
N ASP A 137 -18.32 -19.85 5.20
CA ASP A 137 -19.50 -19.01 5.33
C ASP A 137 -19.41 -17.77 4.41
N GLU A 138 -20.57 -17.20 4.10
CA GLU A 138 -20.68 -16.06 3.17
C GLU A 138 -19.87 -14.85 3.64
N ARG A 139 -19.84 -14.59 4.95
CA ARG A 139 -19.13 -13.43 5.50
C ARG A 139 -17.63 -13.56 5.24
N THR A 140 -17.06 -14.72 5.52
CA THR A 140 -15.65 -15.04 5.24
C THR A 140 -15.35 -14.94 3.74
N ARG A 141 -16.23 -15.48 2.88
CA ARG A 141 -16.06 -15.39 1.41
C ARG A 141 -15.99 -13.95 0.90
N ARG A 142 -16.84 -13.06 1.43
CA ARG A 142 -16.84 -11.65 1.05
C ARG A 142 -15.58 -10.93 1.50
N ALA A 143 -15.12 -11.22 2.72
CA ALA A 143 -13.85 -10.70 3.23
C ALA A 143 -12.66 -11.16 2.37
N LEU A 144 -12.57 -12.45 2.05
CA LEU A 144 -11.55 -13.01 1.15
C LEU A 144 -11.52 -12.27 -0.19
N THR A 145 -12.69 -12.10 -0.82
CA THR A 145 -12.81 -11.45 -2.13
C THR A 145 -12.29 -10.00 -2.09
N LEU A 146 -12.75 -9.19 -1.13
CA LEU A 146 -12.38 -7.77 -1.05
C LEU A 146 -10.93 -7.57 -0.63
N VAL A 147 -10.44 -8.38 0.30
CA VAL A 147 -9.05 -8.29 0.77
C VAL A 147 -8.07 -8.74 -0.31
N THR A 148 -8.36 -9.81 -1.04
CA THR A 148 -7.54 -10.23 -2.19
C THR A 148 -7.51 -9.16 -3.29
N LEU A 149 -8.67 -8.57 -3.62
CA LEU A 149 -8.73 -7.50 -4.60
C LEU A 149 -7.89 -6.29 -4.16
N GLY A 150 -8.04 -5.86 -2.90
CA GLY A 150 -7.26 -4.78 -2.31
C GLY A 150 -5.75 -5.03 -2.34
N ALA A 151 -5.31 -6.22 -1.91
CA ALA A 151 -3.90 -6.60 -1.90
C ALA A 151 -3.30 -6.65 -3.31
N SER A 152 -4.06 -7.09 -4.33
CA SER A 152 -3.59 -7.03 -5.72
C SER A 152 -3.45 -5.59 -6.24
N LEU A 153 -4.36 -4.70 -5.82
CA LEU A 153 -4.32 -3.28 -6.21
C LEU A 153 -3.14 -2.54 -5.59
N HIS A 154 -2.67 -2.96 -4.42
CA HIS A 154 -1.47 -2.40 -3.78
C HIS A 154 -0.27 -2.48 -4.73
N SER A 155 0.03 -3.66 -5.25
CA SER A 155 1.14 -3.85 -6.19
C SER A 155 1.03 -3.02 -7.47
N VAL A 156 -0.19 -2.83 -7.98
CA VAL A 156 -0.43 -1.97 -9.13
C VAL A 156 -0.12 -0.52 -8.80
N GLN A 157 -0.55 -0.04 -7.63
CA GLN A 157 -0.34 1.33 -7.17
C GLN A 157 1.15 1.58 -6.92
N ASP A 158 1.80 0.67 -6.19
CA ASP A 158 3.23 0.71 -5.89
C ASP A 158 4.09 0.73 -7.15
N PHE A 159 3.73 0.01 -8.22
CA PHE A 159 4.46 0.12 -9.48
C PHE A 159 4.54 1.58 -9.99
N TYR A 160 3.47 2.36 -9.92
CA TYR A 160 3.48 3.76 -10.39
C TYR A 160 4.09 4.72 -9.37
N SER A 161 4.12 4.36 -8.09
CA SER A 161 4.84 5.11 -7.06
C SER A 161 6.35 4.87 -7.16
N HIS A 162 6.75 3.63 -7.44
CA HIS A 162 8.10 3.13 -7.25
C HIS A 162 8.90 2.87 -8.53
N SER A 163 8.34 3.24 -9.69
CA SER A 163 9.04 3.18 -10.98
C SER A 163 9.21 4.55 -11.63
N ASP A 164 10.09 4.59 -12.64
CA ASP A 164 10.28 5.71 -13.55
C ASP A 164 9.15 5.81 -14.60
N TRP A 165 8.07 5.02 -14.48
CA TRP A 165 7.02 4.96 -15.50
C TRP A 165 6.53 6.35 -15.90
N ILE A 166 6.18 7.19 -14.91
CA ILE A 166 5.65 8.55 -15.16
C ILE A 166 6.72 9.56 -15.62
N HIS A 167 8.00 9.20 -15.61
CA HIS A 167 9.09 10.02 -16.13
C HIS A 167 9.31 9.83 -17.63
N ASN A 168 8.72 8.78 -18.21
CA ASN A 168 8.80 8.53 -19.64
C ASN A 168 7.99 9.57 -20.44
N ASP A 169 8.55 10.03 -21.55
CA ASP A 169 7.92 10.99 -22.46
C ASP A 169 6.98 10.27 -23.44
N PHE A 170 5.81 9.89 -22.92
CA PHE A 170 4.78 9.19 -23.70
C PHE A 170 4.25 10.00 -24.89
N ASP A 171 4.41 11.34 -24.87
CA ASP A 171 4.00 12.19 -25.98
C ASP A 171 4.89 12.02 -27.22
N LYS A 172 6.07 11.39 -27.09
CA LYS A 172 6.91 10.94 -28.21
C LYS A 172 6.56 9.55 -28.74
N THR A 173 5.67 8.81 -28.07
CA THR A 173 5.19 7.50 -28.52
C THR A 173 3.81 7.63 -29.18
N ASP A 174 3.22 6.57 -29.71
CA ASP A 174 1.84 6.54 -30.22
C ASP A 174 0.78 6.27 -29.13
N VAL A 175 1.21 6.03 -27.89
CA VAL A 175 0.38 5.93 -26.69
C VAL A 175 0.68 7.14 -25.82
N LYS A 176 -0.16 8.18 -25.94
CA LYS A 176 0.10 9.52 -25.40
C LYS A 176 -0.23 9.66 -23.91
N THR A 177 0.31 10.70 -23.28
CA THR A 177 -0.18 11.20 -21.99
C THR A 177 -1.66 11.58 -22.11
N VAL A 178 -2.47 11.25 -21.09
CA VAL A 178 -3.91 11.47 -21.12
C VAL A 178 -4.28 12.69 -20.28
N ARG A 179 -5.03 13.63 -20.88
CA ARG A 179 -5.63 14.77 -20.17
C ARG A 179 -6.92 14.34 -19.48
N LEU A 180 -7.06 14.67 -18.21
CA LEU A 180 -8.24 14.35 -17.41
C LEU A 180 -9.30 15.44 -17.51
N PRO A 181 -10.59 15.11 -17.40
CA PRO A 181 -11.68 16.09 -17.36
C PRO A 181 -11.53 17.13 -16.23
N THR A 182 -10.85 16.77 -15.15
CA THR A 182 -10.57 17.63 -13.99
C THR A 182 -9.42 18.63 -14.22
N GLY A 183 -8.81 18.64 -15.41
CA GLY A 183 -7.70 19.54 -15.77
C GLY A 183 -6.31 18.99 -15.47
N GLY A 184 -6.20 17.83 -14.80
CA GLY A 184 -4.94 17.13 -14.58
C GLY A 184 -4.48 16.29 -15.78
N VAL A 185 -3.32 15.63 -15.63
CA VAL A 185 -2.80 14.65 -16.59
C VAL A 185 -2.46 13.33 -15.89
N ARG A 186 -2.38 12.26 -16.66
CA ARG A 186 -1.82 10.96 -16.27
C ARG A 186 -0.98 10.37 -17.40
N ALA A 187 -0.01 9.53 -17.06
CA ALA A 187 0.61 8.64 -18.03
C ALA A 187 -0.40 7.58 -18.50
N PRO A 188 -0.20 6.95 -19.67
CA PRO A 188 -0.91 5.72 -20.00
C PRO A 188 -0.60 4.64 -18.96
N THR A 189 -1.52 3.70 -18.75
CA THR A 189 -1.29 2.54 -17.88
C THR A 189 -0.42 1.49 -18.58
N TRP A 190 0.11 0.53 -17.81
CA TRP A 190 0.86 -0.62 -18.31
C TRP A 190 0.09 -1.35 -19.42
N PHE A 191 -1.19 -1.69 -19.18
CA PHE A 191 -1.97 -2.43 -20.17
C PHE A 191 -2.44 -1.56 -21.34
N GLU A 192 -2.67 -0.25 -21.17
CA GLU A 192 -2.92 0.67 -22.30
C GLU A 192 -1.72 0.66 -23.27
N PHE A 193 -0.50 0.71 -22.75
CA PHE A 193 0.72 0.65 -23.58
C PHE A 193 0.94 -0.75 -24.16
N ARG A 194 0.91 -1.79 -23.32
CA ARG A 194 1.12 -3.20 -23.71
C ARG A 194 0.13 -3.69 -24.76
N THR A 195 -1.12 -3.22 -24.73
CA THR A 195 -2.14 -3.63 -25.71
C THR A 195 -1.78 -3.18 -27.12
N LYS A 196 -1.11 -2.03 -27.28
CA LYS A 196 -0.61 -1.58 -28.59
C LYS A 196 0.77 -2.16 -28.94
N HIS A 197 1.60 -2.39 -27.91
CA HIS A 197 2.97 -2.86 -28.05
C HIS A 197 3.18 -4.15 -27.27
N ASN A 198 2.90 -5.29 -27.90
CA ASN A 198 2.91 -6.61 -27.26
C ASN A 198 4.30 -7.21 -27.01
N GLU A 199 5.38 -6.50 -27.34
CA GLU A 199 6.76 -6.93 -27.12
C GLU A 199 7.47 -5.97 -26.15
N PRO A 200 7.34 -6.14 -24.82
CA PRO A 200 7.88 -5.23 -23.81
C PRO A 200 9.36 -4.87 -24.01
N ASP A 201 10.18 -5.85 -24.37
CA ASP A 201 11.63 -5.66 -24.58
C ASP A 201 11.97 -4.83 -25.85
N LYS A 202 10.99 -4.52 -26.70
CA LYS A 202 11.13 -3.67 -27.89
C LYS A 202 10.57 -2.26 -27.73
N TRP A 203 10.05 -1.92 -26.55
CA TRP A 203 9.52 -0.57 -26.31
C TRP A 203 10.61 0.49 -26.45
N PRO A 204 10.26 1.74 -26.83
CA PRO A 204 11.22 2.82 -27.05
C PRO A 204 11.86 3.35 -25.76
N PHE A 205 11.51 2.78 -24.61
CA PHE A 205 12.05 3.11 -23.29
C PHE A 205 12.19 1.82 -22.47
N ARG A 206 12.97 1.91 -21.40
CA ARG A 206 13.16 0.83 -20.44
C ARG A 206 12.68 1.27 -19.07
N VAL A 207 11.75 0.51 -18.52
CA VAL A 207 11.19 0.73 -17.19
C VAL A 207 12.20 0.31 -16.13
N GLN A 208 12.17 1.06 -15.04
CA GLN A 208 13.12 1.04 -13.97
C GLN A 208 12.34 1.25 -12.66
N SER A 209 12.45 0.33 -11.69
CA SER A 209 11.90 0.49 -10.33
C SER A 209 12.99 0.24 -9.26
N GLY A 210 12.78 0.78 -8.07
CA GLY A 210 13.75 0.74 -6.98
C GLY A 210 14.53 2.04 -6.80
N ILE A 211 15.82 1.95 -6.47
CA ILE A 211 16.63 3.11 -6.09
C ILE A 211 17.13 3.87 -7.34
N TYR A 212 16.66 5.12 -7.58
CA TYR A 212 17.08 5.98 -8.70
C TYR A 212 17.50 7.41 -8.30
N PRO A 213 18.50 8.02 -9.00
CA PRO A 213 19.46 7.46 -9.96
C PRO A 213 20.71 6.86 -9.26
N PRO A 214 21.48 5.96 -9.90
CA PRO A 214 22.70 5.45 -9.27
C PRO A 214 23.83 6.50 -9.26
N PRO A 215 24.55 6.69 -8.14
CA PRO A 215 25.75 7.53 -8.11
C PRO A 215 26.90 6.93 -8.95
N PRO A 216 27.71 7.75 -9.64
CA PRO A 216 28.94 7.28 -10.28
C PRO A 216 30.04 6.97 -9.24
N LYS A 217 30.64 5.78 -9.32
CA LYS A 217 31.86 5.33 -8.60
C LYS A 217 31.80 5.24 -7.05
N VAL A 218 30.63 5.28 -6.43
CA VAL A 218 30.44 4.92 -5.01
C VAL A 218 29.31 3.88 -4.91
N PRO A 219 29.48 2.77 -4.14
CA PRO A 219 28.45 1.77 -3.92
C PRO A 219 27.17 2.40 -3.36
N ASN A 220 26.02 1.86 -3.76
CA ASN A 220 24.68 2.35 -3.47
C ASN A 220 24.47 2.68 -1.97
N THR A 221 24.61 3.95 -1.61
CA THR A 221 24.25 4.47 -0.28
C THR A 221 22.97 5.26 -0.45
N HIS A 222 21.87 4.54 -0.33
CA HIS A 222 20.55 4.99 0.10
C HIS A 222 20.50 6.34 0.87
N THR A 223 19.38 7.04 0.73
CA THR A 223 18.57 7.46 1.89
C THR A 223 17.22 6.72 1.78
N HIS A 224 16.75 6.11 2.87
CA HIS A 224 16.36 4.68 2.84
C HIS A 224 14.84 4.41 2.87
N MET A 225 14.20 4.23 1.72
CA MET A 225 13.36 3.07 1.33
C MET A 225 12.54 3.47 0.12
N ASN A 226 13.07 3.12 -1.06
CA ASN A 226 12.48 3.26 -2.38
C ASN A 226 12.34 4.68 -2.98
N HIS A 227 12.35 4.73 -4.32
CA HIS A 227 11.96 5.91 -5.08
C HIS A 227 10.45 6.07 -4.94
N ASP A 228 9.96 7.23 -4.51
CA ASP A 228 8.53 7.45 -4.27
C ASP A 228 8.05 8.70 -5.00
N ASN A 229 7.38 8.51 -6.14
CA ASN A 229 6.77 9.59 -6.92
C ASN A 229 5.68 10.35 -6.15
N SER A 230 5.16 9.77 -5.07
CA SER A 230 4.08 10.32 -4.26
C SER A 230 4.58 11.14 -3.05
N ARG A 231 5.87 11.04 -2.70
CA ARG A 231 6.50 11.86 -1.65
C ARG A 231 7.89 12.38 -2.06
N LEU A 232 7.96 13.69 -2.32
CA LEU A 232 9.19 14.34 -2.80
C LEU A 232 9.95 15.17 -1.76
N THR A 233 9.35 15.39 -0.59
CA THR A 233 9.94 16.19 0.51
C THR A 233 9.89 15.37 1.80
N TYR A 234 10.97 15.47 2.56
CA TYR A 234 11.18 14.78 3.84
C TYR A 234 11.56 15.84 4.86
N ALA A 235 10.88 15.86 6.01
CA ALA A 235 11.11 16.83 7.08
C ALA A 235 12.13 16.32 8.13
N GLU A 236 12.53 15.04 8.04
CA GLU A 236 13.28 14.34 9.07
C GLU A 236 14.80 14.53 8.91
N ALA A 237 15.55 14.35 10.01
CA ALA A 237 17.01 14.31 9.99
C ALA A 237 17.54 12.87 10.07
N GLU A 238 18.41 12.49 9.15
CA GLU A 238 19.15 11.24 9.14
C GLU A 238 20.58 11.47 9.67
N ASN A 239 21.00 10.69 10.67
CA ASN A 239 22.31 10.84 11.32
C ASN A 239 22.60 12.27 11.83
N GLY A 240 21.56 13.02 12.20
CA GLY A 240 21.67 14.42 12.63
C GLY A 240 21.70 15.46 11.50
N ALA A 241 21.56 15.04 10.23
CA ALA A 241 21.47 15.92 9.06
C ALA A 241 20.07 15.86 8.43
N PRO A 242 19.41 16.98 8.11
CA PRO A 242 18.10 16.98 7.45
C PRO A 242 18.15 16.22 6.11
N VAL A 243 17.18 15.33 5.89
CA VAL A 243 16.97 14.64 4.62
C VAL A 243 16.44 15.68 3.63
N HIS A 244 17.27 16.01 2.65
CA HIS A 244 16.92 16.95 1.59
C HIS A 244 15.88 16.34 0.63
N SER A 245 15.02 17.21 0.05
CA SER A 245 14.01 16.86 -0.96
C SER A 245 14.55 15.95 -2.07
N GLN A 246 13.78 14.91 -2.43
CA GLN A 246 14.06 14.04 -3.58
C GLN A 246 13.67 14.69 -4.92
N ALA A 247 13.02 15.86 -4.93
CA ALA A 247 12.54 16.50 -6.15
C ALA A 247 13.60 16.64 -7.27
N ALA A 248 14.88 16.81 -6.90
CA ALA A 248 15.99 16.88 -7.85
C ALA A 248 16.16 15.61 -8.71
N PHE A 249 15.68 14.46 -8.23
CA PHE A 249 15.70 13.17 -8.93
C PHE A 249 14.44 12.94 -9.77
N HIS A 250 13.39 13.75 -9.59
CA HIS A 250 12.11 13.66 -10.29
C HIS A 250 11.95 14.76 -11.36
N ASN A 251 13.06 15.17 -11.98
CA ASN A 251 13.12 16.32 -12.89
C ASN A 251 12.86 16.00 -14.38
N ALA A 252 12.31 14.82 -14.66
CA ALA A 252 12.03 14.32 -16.01
C ALA A 252 10.52 14.07 -16.23
N GLY A 253 10.16 13.75 -17.48
CA GLY A 253 8.79 13.47 -17.89
C GLY A 253 7.93 14.72 -18.16
N PRO A 254 6.61 14.54 -18.35
CA PRO A 254 5.69 15.62 -18.71
C PRO A 254 5.42 16.62 -17.58
N VAL A 255 5.63 16.21 -16.32
CA VAL A 255 5.43 17.05 -15.13
C VAL A 255 6.63 16.89 -14.18
N PRO A 256 7.78 17.51 -14.49
CA PRO A 256 8.98 17.37 -13.66
C PRO A 256 8.83 18.15 -12.35
N ALA A 257 9.27 17.54 -11.25
CA ALA A 257 9.46 18.21 -9.97
C ALA A 257 10.65 19.18 -10.07
N ARG A 258 10.51 20.40 -9.54
CA ARG A 258 11.54 21.45 -9.61
C ARG A 258 12.01 21.92 -8.24
N GLY A 259 11.54 21.28 -7.18
CA GLY A 259 11.90 21.62 -5.79
C GLY A 259 11.08 22.76 -5.19
N ASP A 260 10.09 23.28 -5.92
CA ASP A 260 9.05 24.15 -5.38
C ASP A 260 7.75 23.35 -5.12
N ASP A 261 6.96 23.78 -4.13
CA ASP A 261 5.76 23.06 -3.69
C ASP A 261 4.77 22.80 -4.83
N ALA A 262 4.60 23.75 -5.75
CA ALA A 262 3.63 23.64 -6.83
C ALA A 262 4.07 22.59 -7.87
N SER A 263 5.34 22.58 -8.27
CA SER A 263 5.85 21.57 -9.21
C SER A 263 5.94 20.18 -8.58
N ASN A 264 6.32 20.09 -7.31
CA ASN A 264 6.34 18.83 -6.57
C ASN A 264 4.93 18.24 -6.44
N PHE A 265 3.95 19.06 -6.05
CA PHE A 265 2.56 18.63 -5.96
C PHE A 265 2.00 18.20 -7.32
N ALA A 266 2.31 18.92 -8.40
CA ALA A 266 1.89 18.53 -9.74
C ALA A 266 2.47 17.18 -10.17
N HIS A 267 3.74 16.90 -9.82
CA HIS A 267 4.38 15.62 -10.07
C HIS A 267 3.71 14.47 -9.30
N GLN A 268 3.47 14.67 -8.00
CA GLN A 268 2.76 13.70 -7.15
C GLN A 268 1.35 13.44 -7.71
N GLN A 269 0.64 14.48 -8.13
CA GLN A 269 -0.70 14.33 -8.71
C GLN A 269 -0.67 13.56 -10.04
N LEU A 270 0.38 13.69 -10.87
CA LEU A 270 0.57 12.85 -12.06
C LEU A 270 0.68 11.37 -11.67
N ALA A 271 1.47 11.05 -10.64
CA ALA A 271 1.64 9.70 -10.12
C ALA A 271 0.30 9.12 -9.64
N VAL A 272 -0.38 9.85 -8.76
CA VAL A 272 -1.69 9.47 -8.19
C VAL A 272 -2.74 9.27 -9.28
N ASN A 273 -2.84 10.21 -10.23
CA ASN A 273 -3.78 10.09 -11.33
C ASN A 273 -3.52 8.87 -12.21
N THR A 274 -2.25 8.51 -12.40
CA THR A 274 -1.85 7.33 -13.16
C THR A 274 -2.18 6.05 -12.38
N ALA A 275 -1.87 6.01 -11.08
CA ALA A 275 -2.18 4.89 -10.20
C ALA A 275 -3.69 4.64 -10.05
N VAL A 276 -4.51 5.71 -9.99
CA VAL A 276 -5.98 5.61 -10.01
C VAL A 276 -6.44 4.98 -11.32
N ALA A 277 -5.98 5.48 -12.48
CA ALA A 277 -6.38 4.95 -13.77
C ALA A 277 -5.98 3.48 -13.94
N ALA A 278 -4.77 3.11 -13.49
CA ALA A 278 -4.30 1.74 -13.50
C ALA A 278 -5.08 0.84 -12.54
N SER A 279 -5.47 1.34 -11.35
CA SER A 279 -6.33 0.62 -10.42
C SER A 279 -7.71 0.32 -11.05
N LEU A 280 -8.29 1.31 -11.74
CA LEU A 280 -9.56 1.14 -12.45
C LEU A 280 -9.43 0.14 -13.60
N GLU A 281 -8.35 0.21 -14.37
CA GLU A 281 -8.10 -0.76 -15.44
C GLU A 281 -7.85 -2.17 -14.89
N TRP A 282 -7.11 -2.29 -13.80
CA TRP A 282 -6.81 -3.55 -13.13
C TRP A 282 -8.09 -4.31 -12.79
N VAL A 283 -9.06 -3.65 -12.14
CA VAL A 283 -10.34 -4.28 -11.82
C VAL A 283 -11.09 -4.73 -13.08
N LYS A 284 -11.07 -3.95 -14.18
CA LYS A 284 -11.65 -4.39 -15.46
C LYS A 284 -10.96 -5.64 -15.98
N LYS A 285 -9.62 -5.70 -15.90
CA LYS A 285 -8.83 -6.87 -16.31
C LYS A 285 -9.15 -8.09 -15.45
N VAL A 286 -9.29 -7.92 -14.14
CA VAL A 286 -9.71 -9.01 -13.25
C VAL A 286 -11.12 -9.50 -13.63
N GLU A 287 -12.06 -8.59 -13.92
CA GLU A 287 -13.43 -8.92 -14.36
C GLU A 287 -13.52 -9.55 -15.76
N GLU A 288 -12.42 -9.64 -16.54
CA GLU A 288 -12.38 -10.40 -17.79
C GLU A 288 -12.55 -11.91 -17.56
N ASP A 289 -12.16 -12.42 -16.38
CA ASP A 289 -12.52 -13.77 -15.93
C ASP A 289 -13.94 -13.76 -15.33
N SER A 290 -14.83 -14.58 -15.89
CA SER A 290 -16.25 -14.56 -15.50
C SER A 290 -16.49 -15.04 -14.06
N GLU A 291 -15.65 -15.92 -13.53
CA GLU A 291 -15.81 -16.44 -12.17
C GLU A 291 -15.24 -15.44 -11.15
N ALA A 292 -14.10 -14.81 -11.44
CA ALA A 292 -13.57 -13.70 -10.65
C ALA A 292 -14.57 -12.54 -10.61
N ARG A 293 -15.17 -12.20 -11.76
CA ARG A 293 -16.24 -11.19 -11.84
C ARG A 293 -17.44 -11.55 -10.96
N LYS A 294 -17.91 -12.80 -10.97
CA LYS A 294 -19.01 -13.24 -10.09
C LYS A 294 -18.67 -13.04 -8.61
N ALA A 295 -17.44 -13.34 -8.20
CA ALA A 295 -17.00 -13.11 -6.83
C ALA A 295 -17.06 -11.61 -6.49
N ILE A 296 -16.51 -10.76 -7.36
CA ILE A 296 -16.54 -9.29 -7.21
C ILE A 296 -17.97 -8.75 -7.16
N ASP A 297 -18.84 -9.17 -8.08
CA ASP A 297 -20.24 -8.72 -8.13
C ASP A 297 -21.01 -9.09 -6.86
N SER A 298 -20.68 -10.23 -6.23
CA SER A 298 -21.32 -10.69 -4.99
C SER A 298 -21.01 -9.81 -3.76
N VAL A 299 -19.91 -9.06 -3.79
CA VAL A 299 -19.44 -8.25 -2.65
C VAL A 299 -19.71 -6.76 -2.78
N LYS A 300 -20.05 -6.26 -3.99
CA LYS A 300 -20.25 -4.82 -4.26
C LYS A 300 -21.19 -4.16 -3.27
N LEU A 301 -22.33 -4.78 -2.97
CA LEU A 301 -23.35 -4.18 -2.10
C LEU A 301 -23.18 -4.51 -0.61
N TRP A 302 -22.06 -5.13 -0.22
CA TRP A 302 -21.85 -5.54 1.17
C TRP A 302 -21.70 -4.32 2.08
N ASN A 303 -22.60 -4.20 3.05
CA ASN A 303 -22.62 -3.16 4.06
C ASN A 303 -22.94 -3.75 5.43
N PHE A 304 -22.51 -3.07 6.49
CA PHE A 304 -22.56 -3.56 7.87
C PHE A 304 -23.69 -2.93 8.68
N LYS A 305 -24.69 -2.34 8.03
CA LYS A 305 -25.85 -1.71 8.71
C LYS A 305 -26.52 -2.65 9.72
N ASN A 306 -26.53 -3.96 9.44
CA ASN A 306 -27.13 -4.98 10.29
C ASN A 306 -26.09 -5.86 11.02
N ASP A 307 -24.80 -5.53 10.93
CA ASP A 307 -23.70 -6.27 11.57
C ASP A 307 -22.83 -5.31 12.38
N ALA A 308 -23.34 -4.91 13.55
CA ALA A 308 -22.66 -3.96 14.43
C ALA A 308 -21.29 -4.45 14.92
N HIS A 309 -21.06 -5.76 14.91
CA HIS A 309 -19.76 -6.33 15.25
C HIS A 309 -18.74 -6.05 14.14
N LEU A 310 -19.06 -6.44 12.90
CA LEU A 310 -18.19 -6.16 11.75
C LEU A 310 -17.98 -4.67 11.51
N ALA A 311 -19.01 -3.84 11.72
CA ALA A 311 -18.88 -2.38 11.62
C ALA A 311 -17.80 -1.86 12.59
N LYS A 312 -17.77 -2.36 13.83
CA LYS A 312 -16.74 -2.01 14.82
C LYS A 312 -15.36 -2.55 14.44
N GLU A 313 -15.30 -3.79 13.93
CA GLU A 313 -14.03 -4.37 13.44
C GLU A 313 -13.44 -3.56 12.29
N LEU A 314 -14.26 -3.17 11.30
CA LEU A 314 -13.84 -2.34 10.18
C LEU A 314 -13.36 -0.97 10.67
N GLN A 315 -14.13 -0.31 11.55
CA GLN A 315 -13.74 0.98 12.11
C GLN A 315 -12.41 0.89 12.86
N ALA A 316 -12.21 -0.18 13.65
CA ALA A 316 -10.96 -0.43 14.37
C ALA A 316 -9.79 -0.69 13.40
N GLY A 317 -10.00 -1.47 12.34
CA GLY A 317 -9.01 -1.71 11.30
C GLY A 317 -8.57 -0.42 10.61
N ILE A 318 -9.52 0.40 10.15
CA ILE A 318 -9.24 1.68 9.47
C ILE A 318 -8.54 2.67 10.41
N LEU A 319 -8.94 2.70 11.69
CA LEU A 319 -8.25 3.53 12.68
C LEU A 319 -6.81 3.04 12.91
N THR A 320 -6.60 1.71 12.91
CA THR A 320 -5.27 1.10 13.09
C THR A 320 -4.35 1.43 11.92
N GLU A 321 -4.83 1.24 10.68
CA GLU A 321 -4.14 1.66 9.45
C GLU A 321 -3.77 3.14 9.52
N LYS A 322 -4.73 4.03 9.80
CA LYS A 322 -4.47 5.47 9.91
C LYS A 322 -3.49 5.82 11.03
N THR A 323 -3.60 5.17 12.18
CA THR A 323 -2.71 5.45 13.32
C THR A 323 -1.29 5.00 13.01
N LEU A 324 -1.14 3.80 12.44
CA LEU A 324 0.14 3.29 11.94
C LEU A 324 0.76 4.24 10.92
N SER A 325 -0.09 4.74 10.02
CA SER A 325 0.28 5.72 9.01
C SER A 325 0.80 7.02 9.58
N CYS A 326 0.10 7.56 10.59
CA CYS A 326 0.58 8.77 11.25
C CYS A 326 1.85 8.52 12.08
N ALA A 327 1.93 7.38 12.77
CA ALA A 327 2.99 7.05 13.73
C ALA A 327 4.35 6.79 13.10
N SER A 328 4.36 6.20 11.91
CA SER A 328 5.58 5.98 11.12
C SER A 328 6.25 7.28 10.67
N GLY A 329 5.60 8.44 10.87
CA GLY A 329 6.10 9.77 10.54
C GLY A 329 6.23 10.01 9.04
N LYS A 330 5.73 9.10 8.20
CA LYS A 330 6.19 9.03 6.83
C LYS A 330 5.11 9.00 5.74
N TRP A 331 3.85 9.08 6.10
CA TRP A 331 2.78 8.62 5.20
C TRP A 331 1.76 9.72 4.97
N ASP A 332 1.51 10.06 3.70
CA ASP A 332 0.49 11.00 3.21
C ASP A 332 0.98 12.43 2.92
N GLY A 333 2.30 12.61 2.75
CA GLY A 333 2.95 13.93 2.69
C GLY A 333 3.02 14.61 4.06
N ASP A 334 3.81 15.68 4.17
CA ASP A 334 4.06 16.33 5.47
C ASP A 334 2.81 17.04 6.07
N ASP A 335 1.71 17.16 5.31
CA ASP A 335 0.42 17.74 5.76
C ASP A 335 -0.79 17.14 5.00
N PRO A 336 -1.30 15.96 5.40
CA PRO A 336 -2.48 15.40 4.74
C PRO A 336 -3.70 16.31 4.97
N PRO A 337 -4.48 16.63 3.92
CA PRO A 337 -5.52 17.65 4.04
C PRO A 337 -6.67 17.23 4.96
N GLY A 338 -7.26 18.22 5.65
CA GLY A 338 -8.49 18.05 6.44
C GLY A 338 -8.30 17.33 7.78
N GLU A 339 -9.26 16.49 8.16
CA GLU A 339 -9.30 15.80 9.46
C GLU A 339 -8.13 14.82 9.67
N ARG A 340 -7.55 14.31 8.58
CA ARG A 340 -6.43 13.36 8.62
C ARG A 340 -5.13 14.03 9.06
N GLY A 341 -4.83 15.24 8.59
CA GLY A 341 -3.71 16.05 9.09
C GLY A 341 -3.84 16.41 10.57
N LEU A 342 -5.05 16.69 11.04
CA LEU A 342 -5.29 16.94 12.47
C LEU A 342 -5.01 15.70 13.33
N LEU A 343 -5.45 14.51 12.87
CA LEU A 343 -5.15 13.24 13.53
C LEU A 343 -3.64 13.00 13.58
N CYS A 344 -2.93 13.11 12.44
CA CYS A 344 -1.51 12.82 12.40
C CYS A 344 -0.67 13.80 13.23
N ARG A 345 -0.99 15.11 13.21
CA ARG A 345 -0.37 16.08 14.12
C ARG A 345 -0.58 15.71 15.59
N SER A 346 -1.78 15.25 15.95
CA SER A 346 -2.09 14.84 17.34
C SER A 346 -1.35 13.57 17.75
N VAL A 347 -1.17 12.60 16.85
CA VAL A 347 -0.39 11.38 17.09
C VAL A 347 1.10 11.69 17.24
N LEU A 348 1.66 12.53 16.37
CA LEU A 348 3.09 12.86 16.35
C LEU A 348 3.52 13.80 17.49
N ALA A 349 2.65 14.73 17.92
CA ALA A 349 3.02 15.70 18.95
C ALA A 349 3.25 15.04 20.33
N GLY A 350 2.65 13.89 20.62
CA GLY A 350 2.70 13.26 21.95
C GLY A 350 2.17 14.12 23.11
N GLU A 351 1.74 15.36 22.83
CA GLU A 351 1.44 16.39 23.80
C GLU A 351 -0.04 16.42 24.14
N VAL A 352 -0.32 16.04 25.38
CA VAL A 352 -1.39 16.65 26.18
C VAL A 352 -0.84 18.00 26.65
N SER A 353 -0.86 19.03 25.80
CA SER A 353 -0.82 20.39 26.35
C SER A 353 -2.22 20.66 26.92
N SER A 354 -2.26 20.88 28.23
CA SER A 354 -3.48 21.25 28.95
C SER A 354 -4.15 22.42 28.24
N SER A 355 -5.32 22.14 27.68
CA SER A 355 -6.34 23.07 27.18
C SER A 355 -6.18 24.51 27.69
N GLU A 356 -5.71 25.40 26.82
CA GLU A 356 -6.16 26.78 26.81
C GLU A 356 -6.75 27.09 25.42
N LYS A 357 -8.09 27.12 25.38
CA LYS A 357 -8.94 27.77 24.37
C LYS A 357 -8.65 27.41 22.91
N GLY A 358 -9.07 26.21 22.50
CA GLY A 358 -9.10 25.76 21.10
C GLY A 358 -10.46 25.17 20.70
N ASN A 359 -10.83 25.31 19.43
CA ASN A 359 -12.15 24.97 18.88
C ASN A 359 -12.53 23.48 19.07
N THR A 360 -13.82 23.13 18.96
CA THR A 360 -14.36 21.76 19.16
C THR A 360 -13.67 20.67 18.32
N SER A 361 -13.07 21.01 17.18
CA SER A 361 -12.30 20.10 16.33
C SER A 361 -10.94 19.70 16.92
N GLU A 362 -10.27 20.61 17.64
CA GLU A 362 -8.97 20.35 18.28
C GLU A 362 -9.14 19.49 19.54
N LEU A 363 -10.25 19.66 20.25
CA LEU A 363 -10.60 18.80 21.39
C LEU A 363 -10.92 17.37 20.93
N GLN A 364 -11.61 17.22 19.80
CA GLN A 364 -11.86 15.91 19.18
C GLN A 364 -10.57 15.26 18.69
N SER A 365 -9.65 16.00 18.07
CA SER A 365 -8.38 15.43 17.60
C SER A 365 -7.46 15.05 18.76
N ALA A 366 -7.42 15.83 19.84
CA ALA A 366 -6.71 15.50 21.08
C ALA A 366 -7.29 14.25 21.77
N LEU A 367 -8.62 14.15 21.86
CA LEU A 367 -9.30 12.92 22.35
C LEU A 367 -9.02 11.72 21.44
N THR A 368 -8.92 11.93 20.12
CA THR A 368 -8.63 10.87 19.15
C THR A 368 -7.16 10.44 19.18
N GLY A 369 -6.21 11.35 19.45
CA GLY A 369 -4.80 11.02 19.67
C GLY A 369 -4.57 10.28 21.00
N LEU A 370 -5.28 10.67 22.05
CA LEU A 370 -5.29 9.95 23.34
C LEU A 370 -5.94 8.56 23.18
N ALA A 371 -7.01 8.49 22.38
CA ALA A 371 -7.64 7.26 21.98
C ALA A 371 -6.77 6.43 21.03
N ALA A 372 -5.89 7.00 20.21
CA ALA A 372 -4.97 6.22 19.38
C ALA A 372 -3.98 5.44 20.26
N ASN A 373 -3.38 6.08 21.26
CA ASN A 373 -2.45 5.42 22.20
C ASN A 373 -3.14 4.40 23.13
N LEU A 374 -4.41 4.60 23.51
CA LEU A 374 -5.18 3.69 24.37
C LEU A 374 -6.00 2.64 23.60
N LEU A 375 -6.48 2.97 22.39
CA LEU A 375 -7.34 2.12 21.57
C LEU A 375 -6.57 1.33 20.54
N VAL A 376 -5.33 1.65 20.14
CA VAL A 376 -4.56 0.73 19.27
C VAL A 376 -4.47 -0.68 19.88
N PRO A 377 -4.10 -0.86 21.16
CA PRO A 377 -4.13 -2.18 21.81
C PRO A 377 -5.52 -2.83 21.86
N MET A 378 -6.58 -2.03 21.83
CA MET A 378 -7.97 -2.48 21.85
C MET A 378 -8.50 -2.77 20.44
N ALA A 379 -8.10 -1.99 19.45
CA ALA A 379 -8.44 -2.09 18.03
C ALA A 379 -7.85 -3.38 17.46
N LEU A 380 -6.64 -3.76 17.90
CA LEU A 380 -6.04 -5.07 17.62
C LEU A 380 -6.79 -6.26 18.26
N LYS A 381 -7.65 -6.03 19.25
CA LYS A 381 -8.58 -7.08 19.72
C LYS A 381 -9.75 -7.27 18.76
N PHE A 382 -10.03 -6.28 17.89
CA PHE A 382 -11.12 -6.20 16.91
C PHE A 382 -10.65 -6.28 15.45
N THR A 383 -9.36 -6.52 15.19
CA THR A 383 -8.82 -6.81 13.86
C THR A 383 -9.08 -8.27 13.43
N GLY A 384 -10.14 -8.92 13.92
CA GLY A 384 -10.35 -10.36 13.81
C GLY A 384 -10.43 -10.85 12.37
N MET A 385 -11.56 -10.65 11.70
CA MET A 385 -11.80 -11.33 10.42
C MET A 385 -10.88 -10.85 9.28
N PHE A 386 -10.71 -9.55 9.11
CA PHE A 386 -10.02 -9.01 7.93
C PHE A 386 -8.52 -9.29 7.91
N TRP A 387 -7.91 -9.55 9.07
CA TRP A 387 -6.50 -9.87 9.18
C TRP A 387 -6.25 -11.37 9.34
N ASP A 388 -7.11 -12.08 10.06
CA ASP A 388 -6.97 -13.54 10.29
C ASP A 388 -7.04 -14.33 8.97
N ILE A 389 -7.78 -13.84 7.97
CA ILE A 389 -7.89 -14.53 6.68
C ILE A 389 -6.55 -14.63 5.93
N HIS A 390 -5.59 -13.74 6.17
CA HIS A 390 -4.26 -13.84 5.55
C HIS A 390 -3.52 -15.10 6.01
N GLY A 391 -3.48 -15.35 7.32
CA GLY A 391 -2.82 -16.54 7.87
C GLY A 391 -3.62 -17.83 7.65
N GLN A 392 -4.95 -17.76 7.61
CA GLN A 392 -5.79 -18.95 7.44
C GLN A 392 -5.91 -19.41 5.98
N TYR A 393 -5.87 -18.49 5.02
CA TYR A 393 -6.12 -18.77 3.60
C TYR A 393 -4.94 -18.44 2.69
N HIS A 394 -3.78 -18.07 3.25
CA HIS A 394 -2.54 -17.83 2.51
C HIS A 394 -2.71 -16.86 1.34
N LEU A 395 -3.44 -15.76 1.58
CA LEU A 395 -3.88 -14.84 0.53
C LEU A 395 -2.71 -14.19 -0.23
N LEU A 396 -1.71 -13.70 0.51
CA LEU A 396 -0.57 -13.01 -0.11
C LEU A 396 0.30 -14.02 -0.86
N GLU A 397 0.49 -15.21 -0.30
CA GLU A 397 1.23 -16.31 -0.93
C GLU A 397 0.57 -16.77 -2.23
N GLY A 398 -0.76 -16.85 -2.24
CA GLY A 398 -1.52 -17.15 -3.45
C GLY A 398 -1.35 -16.08 -4.52
N LEU A 399 -1.35 -14.79 -4.15
CA LEU A 399 -1.16 -13.69 -5.09
C LEU A 399 0.22 -13.71 -5.75
N VAL A 400 1.26 -14.06 -5.00
CA VAL A 400 2.64 -14.12 -5.50
C VAL A 400 3.04 -15.49 -6.04
N GLN A 401 2.09 -16.42 -6.18
CA GLN A 401 2.39 -17.74 -6.70
C GLN A 401 3.00 -17.62 -8.09
N GLY A 402 4.23 -18.12 -8.25
CA GLY A 402 4.99 -18.05 -9.50
C GLY A 402 5.78 -16.75 -9.71
N ILE A 403 5.69 -15.76 -8.82
CA ILE A 403 6.42 -14.49 -8.91
C ILE A 403 7.80 -14.55 -8.24
N GLY A 404 7.90 -15.18 -7.06
CA GLY A 404 9.11 -15.18 -6.25
C GLY A 404 9.41 -16.53 -5.58
N LEU A 405 10.65 -16.71 -5.13
CA LEU A 405 11.07 -17.85 -4.32
C LEU A 405 11.11 -17.46 -2.83
N ASN A 406 11.11 -18.46 -1.94
CA ASN A 406 11.32 -18.26 -0.50
C ASN A 406 12.68 -17.61 -0.14
N SER A 407 13.52 -17.28 -1.13
CA SER A 407 14.80 -16.59 -0.98
C SER A 407 14.69 -15.06 -0.93
N GLY A 408 13.51 -14.47 -1.16
CA GLY A 408 13.35 -13.01 -1.29
C GLY A 408 13.79 -12.46 -2.65
N HIS A 409 14.03 -13.33 -3.64
CA HIS A 409 14.32 -12.97 -5.02
C HIS A 409 13.16 -13.33 -5.95
N TYR A 410 12.94 -12.48 -6.95
CA TYR A 410 11.98 -12.76 -8.02
C TYR A 410 12.47 -13.92 -8.90
N ALA A 411 11.54 -14.74 -9.37
CA ALA A 411 11.84 -15.87 -10.24
C ALA A 411 11.07 -15.78 -11.56
N PHE A 412 11.81 -15.50 -12.62
CA PHE A 412 11.28 -15.41 -13.98
C PHE A 412 11.44 -16.75 -14.68
N ASN A 413 10.56 -17.70 -14.39
CA ASN A 413 10.47 -18.94 -15.16
C ASN A 413 9.83 -18.60 -16.51
N LYS A 414 10.66 -18.25 -17.50
CA LYS A 414 10.22 -17.81 -18.83
C LYS A 414 9.83 -18.97 -19.74
#